data_AF-A0A821W7X8-F1
#
_entry.id   AF-A0A821W7X8-F1
#
_cell.length_a   1.000
_cell.length_b   1.000
_cell.length_c   1.000
_cell.angle_alpha   90.00
_cell.angle_beta   90.00
_cell.angle_gamma   90.00
#
_symmetry.space_group_name_H-M   'P 1'
#
loop_
_entity.id
_entity.type
_entity.pdbx_description
1 polymer ?
#
loop_
_entity_poly.entity_id
_entity_poly.type
_entity_poly.pdbx_seq_one_letter_code
_entity_poly.pdbx_strand_id
1 'polypeptide(L)' 'MYTIYAGLGALAFSIFLTVDTRLLMGGIRHEISAEDHVFASLMLYIDVVYIFVYILSWFGNR' A
#
# COMPACT_ATOMS: atom_id res chain seq x y z
N MET A 1 -11.44 11.98 18.94
CA MET A 1 -10.49 12.82 18.17
C MET A 1 -9.21 12.06 17.84
N TYR A 2 -8.50 11.48 18.82
CA TYR A 2 -7.25 10.72 18.58
C TYR A 2 -7.39 9.60 17.52
N THR A 3 -8.50 8.85 17.55
CA THR A 3 -8.77 7.76 16.60
C THR A 3 -8.95 8.23 15.15
N ILE A 4 -9.49 9.45 14.96
CA ILE A 4 -9.67 10.05 13.62
C ILE A 4 -8.32 10.51 13.07
N TYR A 5 -7.48 11.13 13.92
CA TYR A 5 -6.12 11.50 13.55
C TYR A 5 -5.23 10.28 13.27
N ALA A 6 -5.37 9.22 14.05
CA ALA A 6 -4.67 7.96 13.81
C ALA A 6 -5.13 7.30 12.49
N GLY A 7 -6.44 7.29 12.21
CA GLY A 7 -6.98 6.79 10.94
C GLY A 7 -6.53 7.60 9.72
N LEU A 8 -6.46 8.93 9.84
CA LEU A 8 -5.94 9.80 8.78
C LEU A 8 -4.44 9.60 8.56
N GLY A 9 -3.66 9.45 9.64
CA GLY A 9 -2.23 9.15 9.57
C GLY A 9 -1.96 7.80 8.90
N ALA A 10 -2.72 6.77 9.26
CA ALA A 10 -2.69 5.45 8.63
C ALA A 10 -2.98 5.50 7.12
N LEU A 11 -4.05 6.20 6.72
CA LEU A 11 -4.41 6.37 5.31
C LEU A 11 -3.33 7.13 4.53
N ALA A 12 -2.82 8.23 5.08
CA ALA A 12 -1.76 9.01 4.46
C ALA A 12 -0.47 8.19 4.30
N PHE A 13 -0.11 7.40 5.32
CA PHE A 13 1.07 6.54 5.27
C PHE A 13 0.92 5.42 4.25
N SER A 14 -0.28 4.83 4.13
CA SER A 14 -0.59 3.83 3.10
C SER A 14 -0.44 4.40 1.68
N ILE A 15 -0.99 5.59 1.43
CA ILE A 15 -0.89 6.25 0.11
C ILE A 15 0.57 6.58 -0.20
N PHE A 16 1.32 7.07 0.79
CA PHE A 16 2.74 7.36 0.63
C PHE A 16 3.54 6.10 0.27
N LEU A 17 3.30 4.99 0.97
CA LEU A 17 3.92 3.69 0.71
C LEU A 17 3.65 3.21 -0.72
N THR A 18 2.40 3.23 -1.18
CA THR A 18 2.02 2.82 -2.54
C THR A 18 2.65 3.71 -3.62
N VAL A 19 2.78 5.02 -3.38
CA VAL A 19 3.39 5.95 -4.33
C VAL A 19 4.89 5.75 -4.42
N ASP A 20 5.59 5.68 -3.28
CA ASP A 20 7.04 5.44 -3.24
C ASP A 20 7.41 4.12 -3.92
N THR A 21 6.65 3.07 -3.61
CA THR A 21 6.87 1.74 -4.17
C THR A 21 6.65 1.75 -5.69
N ARG A 22 5.53 2.32 -6.19
CA ARG A 22 5.30 2.46 -7.64
C ARG A 22 6.33 3.34 -8.36
N LEU A 23 6.88 4.36 -7.69
CA LEU A 23 7.91 5.22 -8.26
C LEU A 23 9.25 4.48 -8.36
N LEU A 24 9.59 3.69 -7.33
CA LEU A 24 10.78 2.84 -7.30
C LEU A 24 10.73 1.70 -8.31
N MET A 25 9.54 1.20 -8.68
CA MET A 25 9.39 0.18 -9.72
C MET A 25 9.80 0.64 -11.11
N GLY A 26 10.02 1.94 -11.34
CA GLY A 26 10.27 2.47 -12.67
C GLY A 26 8.99 2.49 -13.49
N GLY A 27 8.57 3.68 -13.92
CA GLY A 27 7.30 3.89 -14.59
C GLY A 27 7.02 2.94 -15.77
N ILE A 28 5.71 2.72 -16.00
CA ILE A 28 5.04 1.82 -16.95
C ILE A 28 5.48 2.04 -18.42
N ARG A 29 6.75 1.85 -18.81
CA ARG A 29 7.19 2.13 -20.19
C ARG A 29 8.37 1.31 -20.75
N HIS A 30 8.83 0.23 -20.13
CA HIS A 30 9.73 -0.72 -20.81
C HIS A 30 9.16 -2.13 -20.76
N GLU A 31 9.41 -2.89 -21.84
CA GLU A 31 8.88 -4.25 -22.07
C GLU A 31 8.86 -5.06 -20.78
N ILE A 32 7.66 -5.38 -20.28
CA ILE A 32 7.47 -5.98 -18.96
C ILE A 32 8.14 -7.35 -18.99
N SER A 33 9.35 -7.43 -18.43
CA SER A 33 10.01 -8.69 -18.15
C SER A 33 9.14 -9.48 -17.18
N ALA A 34 9.18 -10.81 -17.23
CA ALA A 34 8.43 -11.64 -16.28
C ALA A 34 8.72 -11.25 -14.81
N GLU A 35 9.92 -10.74 -14.55
CA GLU A 35 10.37 -10.23 -13.25
C GLU A 35 9.60 -8.97 -12.81
N ASP A 36 9.36 -8.01 -13.71
CA ASP A 36 8.60 -6.79 -13.41
C ASP A 36 7.13 -7.11 -13.11
N HIS A 37 6.57 -8.13 -13.77
CA HIS A 37 5.20 -8.57 -13.54
C HIS A 37 5.04 -9.21 -12.15
N VAL A 38 6.02 -10.03 -11.73
CA VAL A 38 6.07 -10.60 -10.38
C VAL A 38 6.24 -9.49 -9.35
N PHE A 39 7.12 -8.52 -9.59
CA PHE A 39 7.34 -7.41 -8.69
C PHE A 39 6.09 -6.52 -8.54
N ALA A 40 5.37 -6.25 -9.65
CA ALA A 40 4.13 -5.47 -9.63
C ALA A 40 3.03 -6.18 -8.85
N SER A 41 2.91 -7.50 -9.05
CA SER A 41 1.98 -8.35 -8.33
C SER A 41 2.30 -8.37 -6.82
N LEU A 42 3.59 -8.40 -6.46
CA LEU A 42 4.04 -8.36 -5.07
C LEU A 42 3.69 -7.02 -4.40
N MET A 43 3.87 -5.89 -5.09
CA MET A 43 3.48 -4.58 -4.54
C MET A 43 1.98 -4.47 -4.34
N LEU A 44 1.19 -4.92 -5.31
CA LEU A 44 -0.26 -4.98 -5.20
C LEU A 44 -0.71 -5.85 -4.01
N TYR A 45 -0.03 -6.97 -3.79
CA TYR A 45 -0.27 -7.83 -2.63
C TYR A 45 0.00 -7.10 -1.31
N ILE A 46 1.14 -6.41 -1.20
CA ILE A 46 1.50 -5.64 -0.01
C ILE A 46 0.47 -4.53 0.26
N ASP A 47 0.02 -3.81 -0.77
CA ASP A 47 -1.03 -2.78 -0.66
C ASP A 47 -2.33 -3.38 -0.07
N VAL A 48 -2.78 -4.53 -0.59
CA VAL A 48 -4.00 -5.21 -0.12
C VAL A 48 -3.87 -5.65 1.34
N VAL A 49 -2.71 -6.19 1.74
CA VAL A 49 -2.45 -6.61 3.13
C VAL A 49 -2.52 -5.41 4.08
N TYR A 50 -1.92 -4.27 3.73
CA TYR A 50 -1.98 -3.07 4.56
C TYR A 50 -3.42 -2.55 4.72
N ILE A 51 -4.19 -2.49 3.63
CA ILE A 51 -5.61 -2.11 3.68
C ILE A 51 -6.37 -3.05 4.63
N PHE A 52 -6.14 -4.36 4.54
CA PHE A 52 -6.79 -5.34 5.40
C PHE A 52 -6.44 -5.14 6.88
N VAL A 53 -5.16 -4.90 7.20
CA VAL A 53 -4.71 -4.62 8.58
C VAL A 53 -5.30 -3.31 9.11
N TYR A 54 -5.38 -2.26 8.30
CA TYR A 54 -6.00 -1.00 8.71
C TYR A 54 -7.49 -1.17 9.01
N ILE A 55 -8.21 -1.89 8.15
CA ILE A 55 -9.63 -2.22 8.37
C ILE A 55 -9.77 -3.04 9.66
N LEU A 56 -8.94 -4.07 9.85
CA LEU A 56 -8.96 -4.89 11.07
C LEU A 56 -8.67 -4.07 12.32
N SER A 57 -7.75 -3.10 12.25
CA SER A 57 -7.42 -2.20 13.37
C SER A 57 -8.61 -1.34 13.80
N TRP A 58 -9.47 -0.95 12.86
CA TRP A 58 -10.71 -0.22 13.17
C TRP A 58 -11.74 -1.09 13.86
N PHE A 59 -11.81 -2.39 13.55
CA PHE A 59 -12.75 -3.32 14.19
C PHE A 59 -12.23 -3.92 15.51
N GLY A 60 -10.91 -4.04 15.67
CA GLY A 60 -10.26 -4.63 16.84
C GLY A 60 -9.95 -3.66 17.98
N ASN A 61 -10.11 -2.35 17.79
CA ASN A 61 -9.83 -1.34 18.82
C ASN A 61 -10.99 -1.18 19.84
N ARG A 62 -11.38 -2.29 20.47
CA ARG A 62 -12.34 -2.36 21.58
C ARG A 62 -11.65 -2.74 22.88
#